data_AF-A0A939Z4V2-F1
#
_entry.id   AF-A0A939Z4V2-F1
#
_cell.length_a   1.000
_cell.length_b   1.000
_cell.length_c   1.000
_cell.angle_alpha   90.00
_cell.angle_beta   90.00
_cell.angle_gamma   90.00
#
_symmetry.space_group_name_H-M   'P 1'
#
loop_
_entity.id
_entity.type
_entity.pdbx_description
1 polymer ?
#
loop_
_entity_poly.entity_id
_entity_poly.type
_entity_poly.pdbx_seq_one_letter_code
_entity_poly.pdbx_strand_id
1 'polypeptide(L)'
;MSYSRGILAACERVISERRSEAERAQAQRIEEVKEKLPGYGALQAKLASTAADAIRALSAGENAPALMKEISERNLSAQKEIEDMLEKGGFPRNYTKIAYTCPKCSDTGYAGGNSCSCRLALLKELALENLAERTPSGKCSFQNFRLDYYPDEYDERIGCSPRDRMAKIFEYCKAYADDFDSESESLYFYGATGLGKTHLLSSIARVVTEKGNNVIFESASALLRRLEKERFSNGRGSDYDGAFDEIVKCDLLIIDDLGSEFSTQFTVSALYDILNYRVNRDIPVIISSNLSPKEVEENYNQRIFSRIFGGFTSMYFVGNDIRQIKKNS
;
A
#
# COMPACT_ATOMS: atom_id res chain seq x y z
N MET A 1 -10.33 -0.49 -2.36
CA MET A 1 -8.94 -0.42 -1.88
C MET A 1 -8.86 0.66 -0.85
N SER A 2 -8.52 0.25 0.36
CA SER A 2 -8.31 1.12 1.50
C SER A 2 -6.79 1.18 1.66
N TYR A 3 -6.17 2.31 1.33
CA TYR A 3 -4.74 2.53 1.62
C TYR A 3 -4.65 3.64 2.66
N SER A 4 -3.59 3.63 3.47
CA SER A 4 -3.37 4.70 4.44
C SER A 4 -3.28 6.07 3.77
N ARG A 5 -3.65 7.13 4.50
CA ARG A 5 -3.58 8.52 3.99
C ARG A 5 -2.17 8.87 3.51
N GLY A 6 -1.13 8.38 4.19
CA GLY A 6 0.26 8.59 3.81
C GLY A 6 0.59 7.99 2.44
N ILE A 7 0.15 6.76 2.17
CA ILE A 7 0.35 6.10 0.87
C ILE A 7 -0.41 6.82 -0.23
N LEU A 8 -1.66 7.24 0.02
CA LEU A 8 -2.46 8.01 -0.95
C LEU A 8 -1.77 9.33 -1.31
N ALA A 9 -1.29 10.09 -0.32
CA ALA A 9 -0.59 11.35 -0.54
C ALA A 9 0.75 11.16 -1.27
N ALA A 10 1.51 10.11 -0.94
CA ALA A 10 2.74 9.77 -1.65
C ALA A 10 2.46 9.42 -3.12
N CYS A 11 1.41 8.65 -3.40
CA CYS A 11 1.00 8.33 -4.76
C CYS A 11 0.60 9.56 -5.56
N GLU A 12 -0.15 10.49 -4.96
CA GLU A 12 -0.57 11.74 -5.61
C GLU A 12 0.63 12.63 -5.95
N ARG A 13 1.60 12.72 -5.04
CA ARG A 13 2.85 13.44 -5.26
C ARG A 13 3.63 12.88 -6.46
N VAL A 14 3.84 11.56 -6.52
CA VAL A 14 4.56 10.93 -7.64
C VAL A 14 3.82 11.13 -8.97
N ILE A 15 2.49 11.03 -9.00
CA ILE A 15 1.69 11.25 -10.22
C ILE A 15 1.78 12.72 -10.66
N SER A 16 1.68 13.65 -9.71
CA SER A 16 1.83 15.10 -9.97
C SER A 16 3.22 15.44 -10.50
N GLU A 17 4.27 14.83 -9.93
CA GLU A 17 5.66 14.98 -10.37
C GLU A 17 5.83 14.49 -11.82
N ARG A 18 5.34 13.29 -12.17
CA ARG A 18 5.37 12.76 -13.55
C ARG A 18 4.77 13.75 -14.55
N ARG A 19 3.63 14.34 -14.20
CA ARG A 19 2.95 15.32 -15.05
C ARG A 19 3.75 16.61 -15.18
N SER A 20 4.23 17.16 -14.06
CA SER A 20 5.04 18.39 -14.06
C SER A 20 6.32 18.23 -14.87
N GLU A 21 6.98 17.07 -14.77
CA GLU A 21 8.16 16.73 -15.56
C GLU A 21 7.83 16.62 -17.05
N ALA A 22 6.73 15.96 -17.42
CA ALA A 22 6.28 15.86 -18.80
C ALA A 22 5.98 17.24 -19.43
N GLU A 23 5.30 18.12 -18.68
CA GLU A 23 4.98 19.50 -19.07
C GLU A 23 6.26 20.35 -19.21
N ARG A 24 7.19 20.24 -18.24
CA ARG A 24 8.48 20.94 -18.30
C ARG A 24 9.33 20.50 -19.48
N ALA A 25 9.42 19.19 -19.73
CA ALA A 25 10.15 18.63 -20.85
C ALA A 25 9.53 19.05 -22.20
N GLN A 26 8.20 19.14 -22.28
CA GLN A 26 7.52 19.66 -23.46
C GLN A 26 7.84 21.14 -23.68
N ALA A 27 7.80 21.96 -22.63
CA ALA A 27 8.12 23.38 -22.73
C ALA A 27 9.55 23.61 -23.26
N GLN A 28 10.52 22.82 -22.79
CA GLN A 28 11.90 22.85 -23.29
C GLN A 28 11.98 22.48 -24.78
N ARG A 29 11.31 21.42 -25.22
CA ARG A 29 11.25 21.04 -26.64
C ARG A 29 10.59 22.11 -27.51
N ILE A 30 9.54 22.77 -27.01
CA ILE A 30 8.88 23.88 -27.71
C ILE A 30 9.85 25.06 -27.86
N GLU A 31 10.60 25.39 -26.81
CA GLU A 31 11.56 26.49 -26.87
C GLU A 31 12.69 26.22 -27.86
N GLU A 32 13.25 25.00 -27.83
CA GLU A 32 14.25 24.56 -28.81
C GLU A 32 13.73 24.68 -30.26
N VAL A 33 12.48 24.29 -30.51
CA VAL A 33 11.85 24.41 -31.83
C VAL A 33 11.67 25.86 -32.23
N LYS A 34 11.27 26.75 -31.31
CA LYS A 34 11.12 28.19 -31.60
C LYS A 34 12.45 28.84 -31.97
N GLU A 35 13.53 28.46 -31.31
CA GLU A 35 14.88 28.96 -31.61
C GLU A 35 15.36 28.49 -32.99
N LYS A 36 15.14 27.22 -33.34
CA LYS A 36 15.63 26.64 -34.61
C LYS A 36 14.72 26.90 -35.81
N LEU A 37 13.41 27.07 -35.60
CA LEU A 37 12.39 27.25 -36.64
C LEU A 37 11.65 28.59 -36.47
N PRO A 38 12.21 29.70 -36.99
CA PRO A 38 11.54 31.00 -36.99
C PRO A 38 10.21 30.89 -37.76
N GLY A 39 9.11 31.25 -37.11
CA GLY A 39 7.74 31.12 -37.64
C GLY A 39 6.88 30.08 -36.92
N TYR A 40 7.47 29.13 -36.20
CA TYR A 40 6.73 28.15 -35.39
C TYR A 40 5.82 28.83 -34.35
N GLY A 41 6.32 29.88 -33.68
CA GLY A 41 5.53 30.65 -32.70
C GLY A 41 4.27 31.30 -33.29
N ALA A 42 4.31 31.75 -34.55
CA ALA A 42 3.15 32.33 -35.23
C ALA A 42 2.08 31.27 -35.53
N LEU A 43 2.50 30.06 -35.94
CA LEU A 43 1.60 28.92 -36.13
C LEU A 43 0.97 28.45 -34.82
N GLN A 44 1.74 28.42 -33.73
CA GLN A 44 1.21 28.13 -32.39
C GLN A 44 0.17 29.17 -31.94
N ALA A 45 0.44 30.46 -32.15
CA ALA A 45 -0.51 31.53 -31.81
C ALA A 45 -1.82 31.44 -32.61
N LYS A 46 -1.73 31.10 -33.90
CA LYS A 46 -2.89 30.82 -34.78
C LYS A 46 -3.71 29.64 -34.27
N LEU A 47 -3.05 28.61 -33.72
CA LEU A 47 -3.72 27.45 -33.11
C LEU A 47 -4.32 27.76 -31.73
N ALA A 48 -3.77 28.72 -30.99
CA ALA A 48 -4.33 29.14 -29.70
C ALA A 48 -5.57 30.01 -29.88
N SER A 49 -5.63 30.85 -30.93
CA SER A 49 -6.77 31.73 -31.19
C SER A 49 -8.06 30.98 -31.56
N THR A 50 -7.95 29.80 -32.16
CA THR A 50 -9.11 28.98 -32.55
C THR A 50 -9.90 28.44 -31.36
N ALA A 51 -9.28 28.27 -30.19
CA ALA A 51 -9.99 27.90 -28.97
C ALA A 51 -10.93 29.04 -28.49
N ALA A 52 -10.47 30.29 -28.57
CA ALA A 52 -11.30 31.45 -28.27
C ALA A 52 -12.41 31.64 -29.31
N ASP A 53 -12.12 31.36 -30.59
CA ASP A 53 -13.12 31.34 -31.66
C ASP A 53 -14.20 30.27 -31.41
N ALA A 54 -13.80 29.07 -30.94
CA ALA A 54 -14.72 27.98 -30.63
C ALA A 54 -15.66 28.35 -29.48
N ILE A 55 -15.14 28.97 -28.42
CA ILE A 55 -15.96 29.47 -27.30
C ILE A 55 -16.98 30.50 -27.79
N ARG A 56 -16.55 31.44 -28.64
CA ARG A 56 -17.46 32.44 -29.24
C ARG A 56 -18.53 31.80 -30.12
N ALA A 57 -18.18 30.78 -30.90
CA ALA A 57 -19.10 30.07 -31.78
C ALA A 57 -20.20 29.31 -31.02
N LEU A 58 -19.92 28.80 -29.81
CA LEU A 58 -20.94 28.18 -28.95
C LEU A 58 -22.04 29.16 -28.53
N SER A 59 -21.73 30.44 -28.43
CA SER A 59 -22.70 31.48 -28.10
C SER A 59 -23.55 31.94 -29.30
N ALA A 60 -23.29 31.43 -30.51
CA ALA A 60 -23.91 31.89 -31.76
C ALA A 60 -25.24 31.19 -32.12
N GLY A 61 -25.84 30.43 -31.20
CA GLY A 61 -27.16 29.81 -31.39
C GLY A 61 -27.20 28.85 -32.59
N GLU A 62 -28.09 29.08 -33.55
CA GLU A 62 -28.34 28.19 -34.70
C GLU A 62 -27.14 28.04 -35.66
N ASN A 63 -26.23 29.02 -35.69
CA ASN A 63 -25.03 28.97 -36.54
C ASN A 63 -23.84 28.22 -35.91
N ALA A 64 -23.98 27.76 -34.66
CA ALA A 64 -22.92 27.06 -33.93
C ALA A 64 -22.35 25.84 -34.68
N PRO A 65 -23.15 24.96 -35.34
CA PRO A 65 -22.61 23.78 -36.01
C PRO A 65 -21.72 24.11 -37.22
N ALA A 66 -22.10 25.10 -38.02
CA ALA A 66 -21.34 25.52 -39.21
C ALA A 66 -20.01 26.17 -38.82
N LEU A 67 -20.05 27.08 -37.83
CA LEU A 67 -18.85 27.73 -37.29
C LEU A 67 -17.90 26.71 -36.64
N MET A 68 -18.44 25.73 -35.91
CA MET A 68 -17.63 24.66 -35.32
C MET A 68 -16.92 23.81 -36.37
N LYS A 69 -17.58 23.54 -37.50
CA LYS A 69 -16.96 22.81 -38.61
C LYS A 69 -15.79 23.59 -39.22
N GLU A 70 -15.96 24.87 -39.49
CA GLU A 70 -14.90 25.74 -40.02
C GLU A 70 -13.70 25.83 -39.04
N ILE A 71 -13.97 25.98 -37.74
CA ILE A 71 -12.94 26.03 -36.71
C ILE A 71 -12.19 24.70 -36.61
N SER A 72 -12.89 23.58 -36.74
CA SER A 72 -12.30 22.24 -36.77
C SER A 72 -11.36 22.06 -37.97
N GLU A 73 -11.80 22.46 -39.17
CA GLU A 73 -11.00 22.39 -40.40
C GLU A 73 -9.74 23.27 -40.30
N ARG A 74 -9.88 24.50 -39.79
CA ARG A 74 -8.75 25.40 -39.53
C ARG A 74 -7.76 24.83 -38.51
N ASN A 75 -8.26 24.21 -37.44
CA ASN A 75 -7.43 23.53 -36.45
C ASN A 75 -6.64 22.38 -37.07
N LEU A 76 -7.30 21.53 -37.87
CA LEU A 76 -6.65 20.38 -38.50
C LEU A 76 -5.58 20.83 -39.51
N SER A 77 -5.85 21.87 -40.31
CA SER A 77 -4.89 22.44 -41.25
C SER A 77 -3.66 22.99 -40.52
N ALA A 78 -3.87 23.78 -39.47
CA ALA A 78 -2.77 24.37 -38.70
C ALA A 78 -1.96 23.31 -37.94
N GLN A 79 -2.58 22.23 -37.45
CA GLN A 79 -1.84 21.09 -36.90
C GLN A 79 -0.95 20.43 -37.95
N LYS A 80 -1.45 20.23 -39.17
CA LYS A 80 -0.68 19.63 -40.27
C LYS A 80 0.48 20.53 -40.72
N GLU A 81 0.26 21.85 -40.81
CA GLU A 81 1.30 22.84 -41.09
C GLU A 81 2.43 22.78 -40.04
N ILE A 82 2.08 22.63 -38.76
CA ILE A 82 3.05 22.45 -37.67
C ILE A 82 3.83 21.15 -37.84
N GLU A 83 3.15 20.03 -38.10
CA GLU A 83 3.81 18.73 -38.27
C GLU A 83 4.78 18.72 -39.47
N ASP A 84 4.37 19.29 -40.61
CA ASP A 84 5.21 19.40 -41.80
C ASP A 84 6.38 20.38 -41.60
N MET A 85 6.19 21.46 -40.82
CA MET A 85 7.27 22.38 -40.45
C MET A 85 8.30 21.70 -39.54
N LEU A 86 7.86 20.93 -38.55
CA LEU A 86 8.74 20.15 -37.68
C LEU A 86 9.59 19.17 -38.50
N GLU A 87 8.95 18.42 -39.40
CA GLU A 87 9.65 17.42 -40.23
C GLU A 87 10.68 18.06 -41.17
N LYS A 88 10.34 19.17 -41.85
CA LYS A 88 11.29 19.94 -42.67
C LYS A 88 12.44 20.50 -41.86
N GLY A 89 12.20 20.80 -40.58
CA GLY A 89 13.19 21.25 -39.61
C GLY A 89 14.06 20.14 -39.01
N GLY A 90 13.85 18.88 -39.40
CA GLY A 90 14.59 17.73 -38.87
C GLY A 90 14.07 17.20 -37.52
N PHE A 91 12.89 17.64 -37.06
CA PHE A 91 12.26 17.14 -35.85
C PHE A 91 11.18 16.11 -36.15
N PRO A 92 10.94 15.14 -35.24
CA PRO A 92 9.77 14.27 -35.33
C PRO A 92 8.46 15.09 -35.35
N ARG A 93 7.46 14.64 -36.13
CA ARG A 93 6.15 15.32 -36.23
C ARG A 93 5.44 15.51 -34.88
N ASN A 94 5.71 14.64 -33.91
CA ASN A 94 5.15 14.69 -32.55
C ASN A 94 6.08 15.35 -31.51
N TYR A 95 7.19 15.97 -31.91
CA TYR A 95 8.23 16.45 -30.99
C TYR A 95 7.70 17.41 -29.92
N THR A 96 6.78 18.29 -30.29
CA THR A 96 6.19 19.28 -29.37
C THR A 96 4.95 18.77 -28.65
N LYS A 97 4.52 17.52 -28.90
CA LYS A 97 3.45 16.89 -28.11
C LYS A 97 4.01 16.48 -26.75
N ILE A 98 3.17 16.56 -25.73
CA ILE A 98 3.52 16.08 -24.40
C ILE A 98 3.57 14.55 -24.40
N ALA A 99 4.62 14.00 -23.80
CA ALA A 99 4.82 12.57 -23.66
C ALA A 99 4.59 12.22 -22.19
N TYR A 100 3.37 11.86 -21.85
CA TYR A 100 3.02 11.42 -20.49
C TYR A 100 3.59 10.03 -20.19
N THR A 101 3.90 9.79 -18.92
CA THR A 101 4.37 8.49 -18.43
C THR A 101 3.29 7.42 -18.61
N CYS A 102 2.03 7.76 -18.33
CA CYS A 102 0.87 6.90 -18.57
C CYS A 102 -0.02 7.48 -19.69
N PRO A 103 -0.02 6.86 -20.89
CA PRO A 103 -0.88 7.30 -22.00
C PRO A 103 -2.38 7.16 -21.72
N LYS A 104 -2.78 6.29 -20.78
CA LYS A 104 -4.20 6.02 -20.48
C LYS A 104 -4.88 7.13 -19.69
N CYS A 105 -4.15 7.73 -18.74
CA CYS A 105 -4.67 8.77 -17.86
C CYS A 105 -3.99 10.11 -18.05
N SER A 106 -2.99 10.20 -18.93
CA SER A 106 -2.19 11.43 -19.13
C SER A 106 -1.63 11.95 -17.81
N ASP A 107 -1.08 11.05 -17.00
CA ASP A 107 -0.55 11.31 -15.66
C ASP A 107 -1.52 12.02 -14.69
N THR A 108 -2.83 11.83 -14.87
CA THR A 108 -3.84 12.25 -13.87
C THR A 108 -4.08 11.19 -12.80
N GLY A 109 -3.73 9.94 -13.09
CA GLY A 109 -4.08 8.80 -12.25
C GLY A 109 -5.54 8.32 -12.39
N TYR A 110 -6.35 8.94 -13.25
CA TYR A 110 -7.75 8.56 -13.49
C TYR A 110 -8.06 8.33 -14.97
N ALA A 111 -8.89 7.34 -15.28
CA ALA A 111 -9.35 7.06 -16.63
C ALA A 111 -10.83 6.64 -16.58
N GLY A 112 -11.69 7.32 -17.35
CA GLY A 112 -13.13 7.02 -17.38
C GLY A 112 -13.83 7.15 -16.03
N GLY A 113 -13.45 8.15 -15.22
CA GLY A 113 -14.02 8.38 -13.87
C GLY A 113 -13.50 7.45 -12.77
N ASN A 114 -12.69 6.45 -13.13
CA ASN A 114 -12.14 5.47 -12.18
C ASN A 114 -10.62 5.63 -12.03
N SER A 115 -10.06 5.07 -10.96
CA SER A 115 -8.60 5.01 -10.78
C SER A 115 -7.95 4.24 -11.93
N CYS A 116 -6.93 4.83 -12.55
CA CYS A 116 -6.18 4.22 -13.64
C CYS A 116 -5.31 3.06 -13.12
N SER A 117 -5.08 2.04 -13.95
CA SER A 117 -4.21 0.92 -13.61
C SER A 117 -2.80 1.34 -13.18
N CYS A 118 -2.25 2.44 -13.74
CA CYS A 118 -0.95 2.96 -13.33
C CYS A 118 -0.94 3.49 -11.88
N ARG A 119 -2.05 4.09 -11.44
CA ARG A 119 -2.21 4.57 -10.06
C ARG A 119 -2.36 3.39 -9.13
N LEU A 120 -3.16 2.40 -9.50
CA LEU A 120 -3.36 1.20 -8.69
C LEU A 120 -2.05 0.41 -8.52
N ALA A 121 -1.25 0.28 -9.58
CA ALA A 121 0.07 -0.34 -9.51
C ALA A 121 1.01 0.43 -8.58
N LEU A 122 1.06 1.76 -8.70
CA LEU A 122 1.89 2.61 -7.85
C LEU A 122 1.47 2.57 -6.38
N LEU A 123 0.17 2.53 -6.08
CA LEU A 123 -0.33 2.39 -4.71
C LEU A 123 0.12 1.07 -4.09
N LYS A 124 0.05 -0.04 -4.85
CA LYS A 124 0.54 -1.35 -4.39
C LYS A 124 2.04 -1.33 -4.12
N GLU A 125 2.81 -0.74 -5.03
CA GLU A 125 4.26 -0.59 -4.90
C GLU A 125 4.62 0.18 -3.63
N LEU A 126 4.07 1.37 -3.44
CA LEU A 126 4.31 2.20 -2.26
C LEU A 126 3.86 1.53 -0.96
N ALA A 127 2.73 0.80 -0.98
CA ALA A 127 2.24 0.06 0.18
C ALA A 127 3.18 -1.09 0.56
N LEU A 128 3.68 -1.83 -0.45
CA LEU A 128 4.65 -2.90 -0.24
C LEU A 128 5.99 -2.39 0.25
N GLU A 129 6.47 -1.26 -0.26
CA GLU A 129 7.67 -0.59 0.23
C GLU A 129 7.52 -0.19 1.70
N ASN A 130 6.39 0.44 2.05
CA ASN A 130 6.13 0.84 3.44
C ASN A 130 6.06 -0.37 4.38
N LEU A 131 5.46 -1.47 3.94
CA LEU A 131 5.43 -2.72 4.69
C LEU A 131 6.84 -3.33 4.83
N ALA A 132 7.66 -3.27 3.78
CA ALA A 132 9.02 -3.81 3.78
C ALA A 132 9.93 -3.06 4.77
N GLU A 133 9.76 -1.75 4.92
CA GLU A 133 10.50 -0.95 5.92
C GLU A 133 10.14 -1.32 7.37
N ARG A 134 8.91 -1.80 7.60
CA ARG A 134 8.37 -2.13 8.92
C ARG A 134 8.49 -3.61 9.29
N THR A 135 8.83 -4.46 8.32
CA THR A 135 8.97 -5.89 8.54
C THR A 135 10.45 -6.27 8.76
N PRO A 136 10.78 -7.07 9.80
CA PRO A 136 12.16 -7.47 10.08
C PRO A 136 12.85 -8.26 8.96
N SER A 137 12.12 -8.70 7.93
CA SER A 137 12.60 -9.61 6.90
C SER A 137 11.85 -9.38 5.59
N GLY A 138 12.14 -8.28 4.89
CA GLY A 138 11.53 -7.91 3.59
C GLY A 138 11.65 -8.92 2.44
N LYS A 139 12.15 -10.13 2.72
CA LYS A 139 12.20 -11.28 1.80
C LYS A 139 11.25 -12.42 2.19
N CYS A 140 10.58 -12.41 3.34
CA CYS A 140 9.69 -13.49 3.76
C CYS A 140 8.45 -13.56 2.85
N SER A 141 8.17 -14.74 2.30
CA SER A 141 6.97 -15.03 1.52
C SER A 141 6.56 -16.50 1.71
N PHE A 142 5.33 -16.84 1.32
CA PHE A 142 4.90 -18.24 1.34
C PHE A 142 5.80 -19.13 0.46
N GLN A 143 6.35 -18.60 -0.63
CA GLN A 143 7.19 -19.34 -1.57
C GLN A 143 8.55 -19.78 -0.99
N ASN A 144 9.08 -19.06 0.00
CA ASN A 144 10.35 -19.38 0.64
C ASN A 144 10.20 -19.85 2.09
N PHE A 145 8.97 -20.16 2.52
CA PHE A 145 8.73 -20.92 3.73
C PHE A 145 9.06 -22.39 3.47
N ARG A 146 9.81 -23.00 4.37
CA ARG A 146 10.52 -24.26 4.13
C ARG A 146 10.18 -25.26 5.22
N LEU A 147 9.31 -26.20 4.87
CA LEU A 147 8.80 -27.25 5.79
C LEU A 147 9.85 -28.34 6.07
N ASP A 148 10.88 -28.45 5.24
CA ASP A 148 12.03 -29.35 5.37
C ASP A 148 12.83 -29.10 6.66
N TYR A 149 12.80 -27.88 7.22
CA TYR A 149 13.44 -27.58 8.50
C TYR A 149 12.74 -28.17 9.73
N TYR A 150 11.50 -28.64 9.59
CA TYR A 150 10.75 -29.23 10.70
C TYR A 150 10.92 -30.75 10.73
N PRO A 151 11.15 -31.35 11.91
CA PRO A 151 11.21 -32.80 12.07
C PRO A 151 9.94 -33.48 11.60
N ASP A 152 10.10 -34.64 10.96
CA ASP A 152 8.98 -35.48 10.49
C ASP A 152 8.63 -36.62 11.45
N GLU A 153 9.33 -36.67 12.58
CA GLU A 153 9.13 -37.69 13.61
C GLU A 153 7.88 -37.37 14.42
N TYR A 154 7.12 -38.41 14.75
CA TYR A 154 5.91 -38.27 15.57
C TYR A 154 6.27 -37.77 16.97
N ASP A 155 5.61 -36.70 17.41
CA ASP A 155 5.76 -36.15 18.76
C ASP A 155 4.46 -36.35 19.55
N GLU A 156 4.53 -37.20 20.59
CA GLU A 156 3.39 -37.55 21.44
C GLU A 156 2.72 -36.34 22.08
N ARG A 157 3.47 -35.27 22.38
CA ARG A 157 2.95 -34.07 23.06
C ARG A 157 1.96 -33.30 22.19
N ILE A 158 2.10 -33.42 20.87
CA ILE A 158 1.29 -32.68 19.89
C ILE A 158 0.44 -33.61 19.01
N GLY A 159 0.58 -34.93 19.15
CA GLY A 159 -0.23 -35.93 18.46
C GLY A 159 0.03 -36.05 16.95
N CYS A 160 1.13 -35.49 16.45
CA CYS A 160 1.55 -35.56 15.04
C CYS A 160 3.03 -35.19 14.92
N SER A 161 3.61 -35.22 13.71
CA SER A 161 4.94 -34.65 13.52
C SER A 161 4.91 -33.11 13.56
N PRO A 162 6.00 -32.44 13.99
CA PRO A 162 6.12 -31.00 13.87
C PRO A 162 5.93 -30.51 12.43
N ARG A 163 6.45 -31.26 11.45
CA ARG A 163 6.25 -30.98 10.02
C ARG A 163 4.79 -30.99 9.62
N ASP A 164 4.02 -32.00 10.02
CA ASP A 164 2.59 -32.09 9.70
C ASP A 164 1.79 -30.94 10.30
N ARG A 165 2.10 -30.57 11.56
CA ARG A 165 1.45 -29.43 12.22
C ARG A 165 1.75 -28.13 11.50
N MET A 166 3.01 -27.89 11.17
CA MET A 166 3.44 -26.68 10.49
C MET A 166 2.95 -26.62 9.05
N ALA A 167 2.78 -27.75 8.37
CA ALA A 167 2.17 -27.83 7.05
C ALA A 167 0.69 -27.37 7.10
N LYS A 168 -0.08 -27.84 8.09
CA LYS A 168 -1.47 -27.40 8.29
C LYS A 168 -1.57 -25.90 8.57
N ILE A 169 -0.69 -25.37 9.43
CA ILE A 169 -0.63 -23.93 9.73
C ILE A 169 -0.26 -23.14 8.47
N PHE A 170 0.71 -23.61 7.70
CA PHE A 170 1.14 -22.98 6.46
C PHE A 170 -0.02 -22.90 5.44
N GLU A 171 -0.68 -24.02 5.16
CA GLU A 171 -1.81 -24.05 4.22
C GLU A 171 -2.97 -23.18 4.68
N TYR A 172 -3.29 -23.20 5.98
CA TYR A 172 -4.30 -22.31 6.54
C TYR A 172 -3.90 -20.85 6.36
N CYS A 173 -2.66 -20.45 6.69
CA CYS A 173 -2.21 -19.06 6.56
C CYS A 173 -2.24 -18.58 5.10
N LYS A 174 -1.90 -19.48 4.17
CA LYS A 174 -1.94 -19.20 2.74
C LYS A 174 -3.37 -18.97 2.27
N ALA A 175 -4.30 -19.87 2.60
CA ALA A 175 -5.73 -19.72 2.30
C ALA A 175 -6.29 -18.44 2.94
N TYR A 176 -5.99 -18.18 4.22
CA TYR A 176 -6.38 -16.97 4.93
C TYR A 176 -5.95 -15.71 4.18
N ALA A 177 -4.70 -15.65 3.69
CA ALA A 177 -4.20 -14.48 2.97
C ALA A 177 -4.84 -14.34 1.58
N ASP A 178 -5.01 -15.45 0.86
CA ASP A 178 -5.61 -15.49 -0.47
C ASP A 178 -7.10 -15.09 -0.44
N ASP A 179 -7.83 -15.50 0.59
CA ASP A 179 -9.26 -15.24 0.78
C ASP A 179 -9.56 -14.03 1.66
N PHE A 180 -8.54 -13.36 2.21
CA PHE A 180 -8.70 -12.25 3.16
C PHE A 180 -9.70 -11.18 2.72
N ASP A 181 -10.58 -10.82 3.66
CA ASP A 181 -11.61 -9.78 3.57
C ASP A 181 -11.89 -9.14 4.96
N SER A 182 -12.93 -8.31 5.06
CA SER A 182 -13.30 -7.62 6.29
C SER A 182 -13.94 -8.52 7.36
N GLU A 183 -14.37 -9.73 7.02
CA GLU A 183 -15.01 -10.69 7.95
C GLU A 183 -14.03 -11.78 8.41
N SER A 184 -12.78 -11.70 7.94
CA SER A 184 -11.73 -12.65 8.25
C SER A 184 -11.46 -12.69 9.75
N GLU A 185 -11.26 -13.89 10.29
CA GLU A 185 -11.07 -14.06 11.74
C GLU A 185 -9.72 -13.50 12.23
N SER A 186 -9.66 -13.20 13.53
CA SER A 186 -8.41 -12.80 14.19
C SER A 186 -7.57 -14.02 14.55
N LEU A 187 -6.25 -13.95 14.40
CA LEU A 187 -5.36 -15.10 14.57
C LEU A 187 -4.32 -14.86 15.68
N TYR A 188 -4.05 -15.89 16.49
CA TYR A 188 -3.06 -15.81 17.56
C TYR A 188 -1.96 -16.87 17.36
N PHE A 189 -0.75 -16.44 17.02
CA PHE A 189 0.39 -17.30 16.76
C PHE A 189 1.26 -17.41 18.01
N TYR A 190 1.43 -18.61 18.56
CA TYR A 190 2.23 -18.81 19.76
C TYR A 190 3.12 -20.03 19.67
N GLY A 191 4.20 -20.04 20.46
CA GLY A 191 5.21 -21.09 20.47
C GLY A 191 6.62 -20.51 20.64
N ALA A 192 7.64 -21.36 20.72
CA ALA A 192 9.01 -20.92 20.95
C ALA A 192 9.55 -19.98 19.85
N THR A 193 10.64 -19.29 20.15
CA THR A 193 11.32 -18.41 19.19
C THR A 193 11.90 -19.20 18.01
N GLY A 194 12.06 -18.54 16.86
CA GLY A 194 12.70 -19.14 15.70
C GLY A 194 11.86 -20.14 14.89
N LEU A 195 10.59 -20.34 15.23
CA LEU A 195 9.71 -21.32 14.58
C LEU A 195 8.97 -20.82 13.33
N GLY A 196 9.26 -19.60 12.86
CA GLY A 196 8.67 -19.07 11.61
C GLY A 196 7.39 -18.23 11.76
N LYS A 197 7.00 -17.81 12.98
CA LYS A 197 5.84 -16.93 13.23
C LYS A 197 5.90 -15.63 12.41
N THR A 198 6.94 -14.81 12.60
CA THR A 198 7.16 -13.57 11.85
C THR A 198 7.19 -13.81 10.34
N HIS A 199 7.71 -14.96 9.86
CA HIS A 199 7.75 -15.28 8.43
C HIS A 199 6.34 -15.43 7.85
N LEU A 200 5.47 -16.20 8.50
CA LEU A 200 4.09 -16.37 8.05
C LEU A 200 3.30 -15.06 8.19
N LEU A 201 3.51 -14.30 9.27
CA LEU A 201 2.93 -12.96 9.40
C LEU A 201 3.31 -12.05 8.24
N SER A 202 4.59 -11.98 7.88
CA SER A 202 5.05 -11.13 6.77
C SER A 202 4.50 -11.62 5.42
N SER A 203 4.32 -12.94 5.27
CA SER A 203 3.75 -13.54 4.08
C SER A 203 2.27 -13.18 3.91
N ILE A 204 1.48 -13.27 4.99
CA ILE A 204 0.08 -12.82 5.02
C ILE A 204 0.02 -11.32 4.72
N ALA A 205 0.78 -10.51 5.44
CA ALA A 205 0.79 -9.05 5.28
C ALA A 205 1.01 -8.64 3.82
N ARG A 206 2.01 -9.26 3.17
CA ARG A 206 2.34 -8.98 1.78
C ARG A 206 1.19 -9.28 0.83
N VAL A 207 0.61 -10.48 0.90
CA VAL A 207 -0.49 -10.89 0.01
C VAL A 207 -1.72 -10.01 0.24
N VAL A 208 -2.05 -9.72 1.50
CA VAL A 208 -3.19 -8.87 1.86
C VAL A 208 -3.01 -7.43 1.38
N THR A 209 -1.79 -6.88 1.47
CA THR A 209 -1.44 -5.58 0.89
C THR A 209 -1.50 -5.58 -0.64
N GLU A 210 -1.05 -6.65 -1.31
CA GLU A 210 -1.14 -6.79 -2.78
C GLU A 210 -2.59 -6.81 -3.30
N LYS A 211 -3.53 -7.31 -2.47
CA LYS A 211 -4.98 -7.23 -2.70
C LYS A 211 -5.56 -5.82 -2.48
N GLY A 212 -4.76 -4.89 -1.95
CA GLY A 212 -5.10 -3.48 -1.78
C GLY A 212 -5.87 -3.16 -0.50
N ASN A 213 -5.60 -3.95 0.55
CA ASN A 213 -6.03 -3.69 1.93
C ASN A 213 -4.93 -2.93 2.69
N ASN A 214 -5.35 -2.06 3.61
CA ASN A 214 -4.49 -1.31 4.50
C ASN A 214 -4.00 -2.20 5.63
N VAL A 215 -2.74 -2.65 5.55
CA VAL A 215 -2.14 -3.52 6.57
C VAL A 215 -1.14 -2.71 7.40
N ILE A 216 -1.26 -2.79 8.72
CA ILE A 216 -0.24 -2.29 9.65
C ILE A 216 0.46 -3.49 10.27
N PHE A 217 1.76 -3.62 10.00
CA PHE A 217 2.65 -4.59 10.64
C PHE A 217 3.63 -3.82 11.52
N GLU A 218 3.60 -4.06 12.83
CA GLU A 218 4.60 -3.55 13.77
C GLU A 218 4.91 -4.60 14.85
N SER A 219 6.11 -4.56 15.43
CA SER A 219 6.35 -5.29 16.68
C SER A 219 5.54 -4.67 17.83
N ALA A 220 5.14 -5.46 18.82
CA ALA A 220 4.42 -4.98 20.00
C ALA A 220 5.17 -3.80 20.65
N SER A 221 6.49 -3.93 20.80
CA SER A 221 7.33 -2.87 21.36
C SER A 221 7.32 -1.56 20.54
N ALA A 222 7.36 -1.64 19.21
CA ALA A 222 7.34 -0.47 18.34
C ALA A 222 5.96 0.21 18.34
N LEU A 223 4.89 -0.58 18.25
CA LEU A 223 3.50 -0.13 18.30
C LEU A 223 3.22 0.65 19.58
N LEU A 224 3.62 0.09 20.72
CA LEU A 224 3.41 0.70 22.02
C LEU A 224 4.25 1.97 22.21
N ARG A 225 5.51 1.99 21.76
CA ARG A 225 6.34 3.21 21.75
C ARG A 225 5.74 4.31 20.89
N ARG A 226 5.14 3.97 19.75
CA ARG A 226 4.47 4.91 18.85
C ARG A 226 3.28 5.58 19.54
N LEU A 227 2.44 4.80 20.22
CA LEU A 227 1.30 5.31 21.00
C LEU A 227 1.75 6.13 22.21
N GLU A 228 2.81 5.69 22.90
CA GLU A 228 3.40 6.42 24.02
C GLU A 228 3.88 7.81 23.58
N LYS A 229 4.64 7.88 22.48
CA LYS A 229 5.16 9.12 21.94
C LYS A 229 4.05 10.09 21.55
N GLU A 230 2.98 9.61 20.92
CA GLU A 230 1.82 10.45 20.56
C GLU A 230 1.16 11.04 21.81
N ARG A 231 0.89 10.19 22.81
CA ARG A 231 0.29 10.61 24.09
C ARG A 231 1.08 11.70 24.82
N PHE A 232 2.41 11.60 24.85
CA PHE A 232 3.24 12.57 25.57
C PHE A 232 3.64 13.81 24.75
N SER A 233 3.57 13.73 23.41
CA SER A 233 3.83 14.89 22.54
C SER A 233 2.63 15.85 22.52
N ASN A 234 1.41 15.34 22.69
CA ASN A 234 0.16 16.11 22.57
C ASN A 234 -0.27 16.80 23.88
N GLY A 235 0.69 17.42 24.60
CA GLY A 235 0.45 18.18 25.85
C GLY A 235 -0.44 19.43 25.72
N ARG A 236 -1.08 19.68 24.58
CA ARG A 236 -2.02 20.79 24.35
C ARG A 236 -3.08 20.41 23.31
N GLY A 237 -4.25 19.97 23.79
CA GLY A 237 -5.55 20.11 23.11
C GLY A 237 -5.73 19.38 21.77
N SER A 238 -6.65 18.40 21.77
CA SER A 238 -7.26 17.71 20.62
C SER A 238 -6.28 17.07 19.63
N ASP A 239 -5.99 15.79 19.85
CA ASP A 239 -5.97 14.72 18.83
C ASP A 239 -5.21 13.53 19.43
N TYR A 240 -5.92 12.68 20.17
CA TYR A 240 -5.48 11.30 20.40
C TYR A 240 -5.74 10.42 19.15
N ASP A 241 -6.13 11.06 18.03
CA ASP A 241 -6.80 10.45 16.89
C ASP A 241 -5.88 10.27 15.66
N GLY A 242 -4.56 10.45 15.81
CA GLY A 242 -3.64 10.28 14.69
C GLY A 242 -3.24 8.82 14.50
N ALA A 243 -2.29 8.35 15.31
CA ALA A 243 -1.76 7.00 15.18
C ALA A 243 -2.71 5.95 15.74
N PHE A 244 -3.40 6.23 16.86
CA PHE A 244 -4.41 5.31 17.38
C PHE A 244 -5.51 5.06 16.34
N ASP A 245 -6.04 6.10 15.70
CA ASP A 245 -7.07 5.98 14.66
C ASP A 245 -6.58 5.18 13.45
N GLU A 246 -5.34 5.43 13.00
CA GLU A 246 -4.72 4.66 11.92
C GLU A 246 -4.60 3.17 12.28
N ILE A 247 -4.15 2.87 13.51
CA ILE A 247 -3.99 1.50 14.03
C ILE A 247 -5.33 0.79 14.12
N VAL A 248 -6.36 1.44 14.66
CA VAL A 248 -7.65 0.77 14.89
C VAL A 248 -8.53 0.71 13.64
N LYS A 249 -8.33 1.57 12.64
CA LYS A 249 -9.10 1.59 11.38
C LYS A 249 -8.43 0.89 10.19
N CYS A 250 -7.18 0.42 10.32
CA CYS A 250 -6.58 -0.38 9.25
C CYS A 250 -7.37 -1.69 9.03
N ASP A 251 -7.32 -2.24 7.82
CA ASP A 251 -8.08 -3.43 7.47
C ASP A 251 -7.53 -4.67 8.19
N LEU A 252 -6.19 -4.75 8.34
CA LEU A 252 -5.51 -5.79 9.09
C LEU A 252 -4.41 -5.21 9.99
N LEU A 253 -4.49 -5.49 11.29
CA LEU A 253 -3.45 -5.16 12.25
C LEU A 253 -2.64 -6.40 12.60
N ILE A 254 -1.33 -6.35 12.41
CA ILE A 254 -0.39 -7.41 12.80
C ILE A 254 0.53 -6.89 13.90
N ILE A 255 0.45 -7.52 15.06
CA ILE A 255 1.28 -7.24 16.24
C ILE A 255 2.27 -8.41 16.40
N ASP A 256 3.53 -8.18 16.03
CA ASP A 256 4.57 -9.22 16.12
C ASP A 256 5.27 -9.18 17.50
N ASP A 257 5.60 -10.35 18.03
CA ASP A 257 6.41 -10.57 19.23
C ASP A 257 5.87 -9.88 20.49
N LEU A 258 4.58 -10.07 20.77
CA LEU A 258 3.94 -9.69 22.02
C LEU A 258 4.60 -10.41 23.20
N GLY A 259 5.04 -9.66 24.20
CA GLY A 259 5.75 -10.16 25.38
C GLY A 259 7.22 -9.78 25.41
N SER A 260 7.73 -9.18 24.33
CA SER A 260 9.10 -8.67 24.21
C SER A 260 9.28 -7.28 24.87
N GLU A 261 8.18 -6.55 25.04
CA GLU A 261 8.17 -5.21 25.61
C GLU A 261 8.20 -5.20 27.15
N PHE A 262 8.52 -4.03 27.73
CA PHE A 262 8.33 -3.82 29.16
C PHE A 262 6.85 -3.65 29.47
N SER A 263 6.26 -4.61 30.19
CA SER A 263 4.88 -4.50 30.65
C SER A 263 4.78 -3.40 31.71
N THR A 264 4.05 -2.34 31.37
CA THR A 264 3.69 -1.24 32.24
C THR A 264 2.17 -1.08 32.25
N GLN A 265 1.63 -0.32 33.21
CA GLN A 265 0.19 -0.04 33.22
C GLN A 265 -0.28 0.66 31.93
N PHE A 266 0.59 1.49 31.33
CA PHE A 266 0.31 2.14 30.06
C PHE A 266 0.20 1.13 28.92
N THR A 267 1.19 0.23 28.76
CA THR A 267 1.21 -0.73 27.64
C THR A 267 0.02 -1.68 27.69
N VAL A 268 -0.33 -2.15 28.89
CA VAL A 268 -1.50 -2.99 29.12
C VAL A 268 -2.79 -2.24 28.77
N SER A 269 -2.94 -0.98 29.19
CA SER A 269 -4.12 -0.17 28.82
C SER A 269 -4.22 0.05 27.32
N ALA A 270 -3.13 0.45 26.67
CA ALA A 270 -3.11 0.74 25.24
C ALA A 270 -3.43 -0.51 24.40
N LEU A 271 -2.85 -1.67 24.74
CA LEU A 271 -3.15 -2.93 24.08
C LEU A 271 -4.63 -3.31 24.28
N TYR A 272 -5.15 -3.17 25.50
CA TYR A 272 -6.56 -3.42 25.77
C TYR A 272 -7.48 -2.54 24.93
N ASP A 273 -7.19 -1.24 24.79
CA ASP A 273 -8.02 -0.32 24.02
C ASP A 273 -8.06 -0.67 22.52
N ILE A 274 -6.91 -1.06 21.95
CA ILE A 274 -6.80 -1.53 20.56
C ILE A 274 -7.63 -2.80 20.36
N LEU A 275 -7.41 -3.82 21.21
CA LEU A 275 -8.10 -5.11 21.09
C LEU A 275 -9.60 -4.93 21.29
N ASN A 276 -10.01 -4.14 22.29
CA ASN A 276 -11.41 -3.86 22.53
C ASN A 276 -12.06 -3.13 21.35
N TYR A 277 -11.38 -2.17 20.72
CA TYR A 277 -11.93 -1.48 19.55
C TYR A 277 -12.18 -2.44 18.39
N ARG A 278 -11.17 -3.27 18.06
CA ARG A 278 -11.16 -4.11 16.87
C ARG A 278 -11.99 -5.38 17.04
N VAL A 279 -11.84 -6.09 18.16
CA VAL A 279 -12.59 -7.32 18.46
C VAL A 279 -14.10 -7.03 18.58
N ASN A 280 -14.51 -5.91 19.16
CA ASN A 280 -15.95 -5.57 19.23
C ASN A 280 -16.57 -5.18 17.89
N ARG A 281 -15.74 -4.97 16.86
CA ARG A 281 -16.17 -4.57 15.50
C ARG A 281 -15.79 -5.63 14.46
N ASP A 282 -15.35 -6.80 14.91
CA ASP A 282 -14.89 -7.90 14.06
C ASP A 282 -13.82 -7.48 13.04
N ILE A 283 -12.97 -6.50 13.37
CA ILE A 283 -11.90 -6.05 12.48
C ILE A 283 -10.66 -6.94 12.71
N PRO A 284 -10.13 -7.61 11.67
CA PRO A 284 -9.09 -8.63 11.83
C PRO A 284 -7.83 -8.15 12.56
N VAL A 285 -7.36 -8.92 13.54
CA VAL A 285 -6.08 -8.72 14.22
C VAL A 285 -5.30 -10.03 14.20
N ILE A 286 -4.01 -9.97 13.88
CA ILE A 286 -3.10 -11.09 14.08
C ILE A 286 -2.05 -10.71 15.11
N ILE A 287 -1.84 -11.57 16.09
CA ILE A 287 -0.83 -11.37 17.13
C ILE A 287 0.11 -12.56 17.12
N SER A 288 1.42 -12.33 17.23
CA SER A 288 2.37 -13.39 17.57
C SER A 288 2.95 -13.20 18.98
N SER A 289 3.30 -14.29 19.65
CA SER A 289 3.96 -14.25 20.96
C SER A 289 4.87 -15.46 21.16
N ASN A 290 5.90 -15.28 21.99
CA ASN A 290 6.69 -16.40 22.53
C ASN A 290 6.19 -16.87 23.91
N LEU A 291 5.20 -16.18 24.48
CA LEU A 291 4.61 -16.50 25.77
C LEU A 291 3.64 -17.67 25.63
N SER A 292 3.62 -18.53 26.63
CA SER A 292 2.54 -19.49 26.87
C SER A 292 1.26 -18.76 27.28
N PRO A 293 0.07 -19.39 27.11
CA PRO A 293 -1.19 -18.79 27.55
C PRO A 293 -1.18 -18.32 29.01
N LYS A 294 -0.51 -19.08 29.89
CA LYS A 294 -0.35 -18.73 31.31
C LYS A 294 0.49 -17.46 31.49
N GLU A 295 1.62 -17.36 30.79
CA GLU A 295 2.47 -16.15 30.84
C GLU A 295 1.76 -14.93 30.25
N VAL A 296 0.88 -15.10 29.26
CA VAL A 296 0.03 -13.99 28.76
C VAL A 296 -0.91 -13.49 29.86
N GLU A 297 -1.59 -14.40 30.57
CA GLU A 297 -2.49 -14.03 31.68
C GLU A 297 -1.74 -13.28 32.79
N GLU A 298 -0.55 -13.76 33.15
CA GLU A 298 0.30 -13.14 34.19
C GLU A 298 0.82 -11.75 33.77
N ASN A 299 1.26 -11.59 32.52
CA ASN A 299 1.90 -10.36 32.05
C ASN A 299 0.91 -9.25 31.63
N TYR A 300 -0.29 -9.63 31.17
CA TYR A 300 -1.26 -8.73 30.55
C TYR A 300 -2.62 -8.68 31.22
N ASN A 301 -2.82 -9.44 32.31
CA ASN A 301 -4.07 -9.62 33.04
C ASN A 301 -5.17 -10.42 32.31
N GLN A 302 -6.17 -10.83 33.09
CA GLN A 302 -7.29 -11.67 32.65
C GLN A 302 -8.14 -11.02 31.54
N ARG A 303 -8.22 -9.69 31.47
CA ARG A 303 -9.04 -9.00 30.45
C ARG A 303 -8.43 -9.16 29.08
N ILE A 304 -7.12 -8.97 28.93
CA ILE A 304 -6.42 -9.16 27.65
C ILE A 304 -6.42 -10.63 27.28
N PHE A 305 -6.11 -11.51 28.24
CA PHE A 305 -6.19 -12.96 28.05
C PHE A 305 -7.55 -13.38 27.48
N SER A 306 -8.66 -12.95 28.11
CA SER A 306 -10.01 -13.30 27.66
C SER A 306 -10.34 -12.76 26.26
N ARG A 307 -9.78 -11.62 25.86
CA ARG A 307 -9.99 -11.07 24.51
C ARG A 307 -9.23 -11.85 23.44
N ILE A 308 -8.01 -12.25 23.74
CA ILE A 308 -7.19 -13.05 22.83
C ILE A 308 -7.77 -14.46 22.73
N PHE A 309 -7.82 -15.20 23.84
CA PHE A 309 -8.20 -16.62 23.83
C PHE A 309 -9.71 -16.86 23.68
N GLY A 310 -10.54 -15.82 23.84
CA GLY A 310 -11.98 -15.90 23.57
C GLY A 310 -12.40 -15.45 22.16
N GLY A 311 -11.54 -14.75 21.42
CA GLY A 311 -11.89 -14.14 20.13
C GLY A 311 -10.94 -14.44 18.98
N PHE A 312 -9.83 -15.15 19.21
CA PHE A 312 -8.82 -15.43 18.20
C PHE A 312 -8.70 -16.93 17.95
N THR A 313 -8.51 -17.30 16.68
CA THR A 313 -8.09 -18.65 16.30
C THR A 313 -6.62 -18.84 16.60
N SER A 314 -6.35 -19.72 17.56
CA SER A 314 -5.01 -19.95 18.10
C SER A 314 -4.23 -20.98 17.29
N MET A 315 -3.02 -20.64 16.89
CA MET A 315 -2.11 -21.49 16.13
C MET A 315 -0.82 -21.76 16.92
N TYR A 316 -0.62 -23.03 17.24
CA TYR A 316 0.55 -23.48 18.00
C TYR A 316 1.70 -23.88 17.08
N PHE A 317 2.74 -23.06 17.06
CA PHE A 317 3.97 -23.30 16.30
C PHE A 317 4.89 -24.23 17.08
N VAL A 318 5.44 -25.22 16.38
CA VAL A 318 6.28 -26.27 16.95
C VAL A 318 7.50 -26.54 16.08
N GLY A 319 8.56 -27.07 16.69
CA GLY A 319 9.80 -27.44 16.00
C GLY A 319 11.05 -26.95 16.73
N ASN A 320 12.16 -26.94 16.00
CA ASN A 320 13.44 -26.43 16.46
C ASN A 320 13.69 -25.01 15.91
N ASP A 321 14.56 -24.24 16.54
CA ASP A 321 14.91 -22.89 16.08
C ASP A 321 15.56 -22.95 14.69
N ILE A 322 14.80 -22.53 13.67
CA ILE A 322 15.23 -22.56 12.26
C ILE A 322 16.43 -21.63 12.04
N ARG A 323 16.56 -20.55 12.83
CA ARG A 323 17.70 -19.63 12.73
C ARG A 323 18.99 -20.31 13.14
N GLN A 324 18.94 -21.26 14.08
CA GLN A 324 20.09 -22.06 14.48
C GLN A 324 20.41 -23.14 13.43
N ILE A 325 19.39 -23.82 12.90
CA ILE A 325 19.57 -24.82 11.84
C ILE A 325 20.28 -24.19 10.63
N LYS A 326 19.85 -23.01 10.19
CA LYS A 326 20.45 -22.28 9.07
C LYS A 326 21.90 -21.83 9.29
N LYS A 327 22.32 -21.65 10.55
CA LYS A 327 23.72 -21.31 10.87
C LYS A 327 24.64 -22.54 10.84
N ASN A 328 24.06 -23.72 11.05
CA ASN A 328 24.79 -24.98 11.17
C ASN A 328 24.70 -25.84 9.90
N SER A 329 24.08 -25.34 8.83
CA SER A 329 23.92 -25.99 7.51
C SER A 329 24.80 -25.30 6.48
#